data_AF-A0A5B9RJN0-F1
#
_entry.id   AF-A0A5B9RJN0-F1
#
_cell.length_a   1.000
_cell.length_b   1.000
_cell.length_c   1.000
_cell.angle_alpha   90.00
_cell.angle_beta   90.00
_cell.angle_gamma   90.00
#
_symmetry.space_group_name_H-M   'P 1'
#
loop_
_entity.id
_entity.type
_entity.pdbx_description
1 polymer ?
#
loop_
_entity_poly.entity_id
_entity_poly.type
_entity_poly.pdbx_seq_one_letter_code
_entity_poly.pdbx_strand_id
1 'polypeptide(L)'
;MKKMKPVCVSIFDGKLMKSFYLLDFISEEAMLEASIKFLMVRKYKNYRINLHNFSYFDAVFLLNVLSNLATKIKPIIRDNQIIDLKFYFENNENNETNSLYTLYFRDSYLLLPSSLDKLAKSFNTVPKGIFPYKFINNPLIKLDHELPKGVGTFLR
;
A
#
# COMPACT_ATOMS: atom_id res chain seq x y z
N MET A 1 1.62 19.26 16.78
CA MET A 1 2.33 18.06 16.28
C MET A 1 2.03 17.92 14.78
N LYS A 2 3.04 17.79 13.91
CA LYS A 2 2.84 17.73 12.45
C LYS A 2 2.35 16.33 12.07
N LYS A 3 1.10 16.19 11.60
CA LYS A 3 0.52 14.90 11.17
C LYS A 3 1.09 14.51 9.80
N MET A 4 1.61 13.28 9.68
CA MET A 4 1.98 12.72 8.38
C MET A 4 0.73 12.22 7.66
N LYS A 5 0.68 12.38 6.33
CA LYS A 5 -0.43 11.93 5.49
C LYS A 5 0.10 11.15 4.29
N PRO A 6 -0.55 10.03 3.92
CA PRO A 6 -0.25 9.34 2.67
C PRO A 6 -0.75 10.20 1.50
N VAL A 7 0.07 10.31 0.45
CA VAL A 7 -0.24 11.13 -0.73
C VAL A 7 -0.42 10.30 -2.01
N CYS A 8 0.05 9.06 -1.99
CA CYS A 8 -0.03 8.11 -3.09
C CYS A 8 0.04 6.69 -2.53
N VAL A 9 -0.73 5.77 -3.12
CA VAL A 9 -0.58 4.32 -2.96
C VAL A 9 -0.45 3.71 -4.33
N SER A 10 0.53 2.84 -4.52
CA SER A 10 0.70 2.10 -5.78
C SER A 10 0.72 0.60 -5.50
N ILE A 11 0.00 -0.15 -6.33
CA ILE A 11 -0.15 -1.59 -6.24
C ILE A 11 0.32 -2.19 -7.56
N PHE A 12 1.26 -3.14 -7.47
CA PHE A 12 1.75 -3.89 -8.62
C PHE A 12 1.52 -5.39 -8.38
N ASP A 13 0.82 -6.05 -9.30
CA ASP A 13 0.47 -7.48 -9.19
C ASP A 13 1.39 -8.39 -10.04
N GLY A 14 2.47 -7.84 -10.61
CA GLY A 14 3.34 -8.53 -11.56
C GLY A 14 3.01 -8.28 -13.03
N LYS A 15 1.81 -7.75 -13.34
CA LYS A 15 1.37 -7.43 -14.71
C LYS A 15 0.85 -6.00 -14.83
N LEU A 16 -0.03 -5.62 -13.91
CA LEU A 16 -0.71 -4.35 -13.86
C LEU A 16 -0.20 -3.53 -12.68
N MET A 17 0.01 -2.25 -12.94
CA MET A 17 0.32 -1.25 -11.94
C MET A 17 -0.87 -0.30 -11.83
N LYS A 18 -1.41 -0.16 -10.62
CA LYS A 18 -2.49 0.79 -10.33
C LYS A 18 -2.04 1.74 -9.22
N SER A 19 -2.15 3.03 -9.48
CA SER A 19 -1.84 4.09 -8.52
C SER A 19 -3.12 4.83 -8.12
N PHE A 20 -3.16 5.26 -6.86
CA PHE A 20 -4.21 6.05 -6.23
C PHE A 20 -3.54 7.30 -5.66
N TYR A 21 -3.95 8.49 -6.10
CA TYR A 21 -3.36 9.75 -5.67
C TYR A 21 -4.33 10.53 -4.79
N LEU A 22 -3.82 11.20 -3.76
CA LEU A 22 -4.67 11.89 -2.76
C LEU A 22 -5.63 12.92 -3.40
N LEU A 23 -5.23 13.58 -4.48
CA LEU A 23 -6.08 14.58 -5.15
C LEU A 23 -7.29 13.97 -5.87
N ASP A 24 -7.25 12.67 -6.17
CA ASP A 24 -8.38 11.97 -6.79
C ASP A 24 -9.47 11.60 -5.75
N PHE A 25 -9.23 11.89 -4.47
CA PHE A 25 -10.09 11.50 -3.36
C PHE A 25 -10.36 12.67 -2.41
N ILE A 26 -11.48 12.57 -1.69
CA ILE A 26 -11.91 13.58 -0.72
C ILE A 26 -11.03 13.58 0.55
N SER A 27 -10.43 12.43 0.88
CA SER A 27 -9.56 12.28 2.06
C SER A 27 -8.49 11.20 1.90
N GLU A 28 -7.49 11.23 2.78
CA GLU A 28 -6.46 10.19 2.84
C GLU A 28 -7.05 8.80 3.17
N GLU A 29 -8.06 8.74 4.03
CA GLU A 29 -8.76 7.51 4.37
C GLU A 29 -9.53 6.93 3.17
N ALA A 30 -10.21 7.78 2.39
CA ALA A 30 -10.95 7.36 1.20
C ALA A 30 -10.01 6.79 0.11
N MET A 31 -8.83 7.40 -0.08
CA MET A 31 -7.81 6.90 -0.98
C MET A 31 -7.30 5.52 -0.54
N LEU A 32 -6.99 5.36 0.76
CA LEU A 32 -6.53 4.09 1.32
C LEU A 32 -7.62 3.02 1.19
N GLU A 33 -8.88 3.33 1.53
CA GLU A 33 -10.00 2.42 1.36
C GLU A 33 -10.17 1.95 -0.09
N ALA A 34 -10.11 2.88 -1.05
CA ALA A 34 -10.21 2.54 -2.47
C ALA A 34 -9.06 1.62 -2.91
N SER A 35 -7.85 1.86 -2.41
CA SER A 35 -6.69 1.02 -2.72
C SER A 35 -6.83 -0.41 -2.16
N ILE A 36 -7.40 -0.57 -0.96
CA ILE A 36 -7.66 -1.89 -0.38
C ILE A 36 -8.85 -2.57 -1.09
N LYS A 37 -9.92 -1.83 -1.39
CA LYS A 37 -11.08 -2.35 -2.15
C LYS A 37 -10.69 -2.87 -3.53
N PHE A 38 -9.71 -2.24 -4.20
CA PHE A 38 -9.13 -2.77 -5.44
C PHE A 38 -8.53 -4.17 -5.29
N LEU A 39 -8.02 -4.52 -4.10
CA LEU A 39 -7.51 -5.86 -3.77
C LEU A 39 -8.61 -6.81 -3.29
N MET A 40 -9.79 -6.31 -2.90
CA MET A 40 -10.90 -7.09 -2.36
C MET A 40 -11.74 -7.79 -3.44
N VAL A 41 -11.09 -8.26 -4.51
CA VAL A 41 -11.74 -8.99 -5.61
C VAL A 41 -11.33 -10.46 -5.61
N ARG A 42 -12.18 -11.33 -6.19
CA ARG A 42 -11.94 -12.78 -6.27
C ARG A 42 -10.55 -13.15 -6.82
N LYS A 43 -10.03 -12.37 -7.76
CA LYS A 43 -8.69 -12.55 -8.37
C LYS A 43 -7.57 -12.64 -7.32
N TYR A 44 -7.66 -11.85 -6.25
CA TYR A 44 -6.61 -11.76 -5.23
C TYR A 44 -6.89 -12.63 -4.01
N LYS A 45 -7.85 -13.55 -4.07
CA LYS A 45 -8.11 -14.49 -2.97
C LYS A 45 -6.82 -15.23 -2.58
N ASN A 46 -6.49 -15.22 -1.30
CA ASN A 46 -5.29 -15.80 -0.69
C ASN A 46 -3.95 -15.16 -1.12
N TYR A 47 -3.96 -13.98 -1.73
CA TYR A 47 -2.72 -13.31 -2.12
C TYR A 47 -1.93 -12.81 -0.91
N ARG A 48 -0.61 -12.78 -1.08
CA ARG A 48 0.34 -12.19 -0.14
C ARG A 48 0.78 -10.84 -0.68
N ILE A 49 0.35 -9.79 -0.01
CA ILE A 49 0.67 -8.41 -0.32
C ILE A 49 1.92 -8.07 0.50
N ASN A 50 3.02 -7.82 -0.21
CA ASN A 50 4.29 -7.47 0.41
C ASN A 50 4.43 -5.95 0.43
N LEU A 51 4.60 -5.41 1.62
CA LEU A 51 4.88 -4.00 1.87
C LEU A 51 6.29 -3.93 2.45
N HIS A 52 7.11 -2.97 2.02
CA HIS A 52 8.50 -2.87 2.47
C HIS A 52 8.61 -1.94 3.67
N ASN A 53 9.02 -2.49 4.83
CA ASN A 53 9.01 -1.80 6.12
C ASN A 53 7.58 -1.51 6.62
N PHE A 54 6.68 -2.48 6.39
CA PHE A 54 5.26 -2.41 6.75
C PHE A 54 5.05 -2.14 8.24
N SER A 55 5.69 -2.95 9.08
CA SER A 55 5.47 -3.00 10.53
C SER A 55 5.78 -1.66 11.22
N TYR A 56 6.76 -0.92 10.70
CA TYR A 56 7.21 0.34 11.28
C TYR A 56 6.55 1.58 10.71
N PHE A 57 6.07 1.53 9.46
CA PHE A 57 5.60 2.72 8.76
C PHE A 57 4.17 2.59 8.24
N ASP A 58 3.95 1.76 7.23
CA ASP A 58 2.66 1.71 6.52
C ASP A 58 1.53 1.17 7.41
N ALA A 59 1.84 0.29 8.37
CA ALA A 59 0.87 -0.26 9.31
C ALA A 59 0.13 0.84 10.11
N VAL A 60 0.80 1.94 10.46
CA VAL A 60 0.20 3.04 11.23
C VAL A 60 -0.97 3.68 10.48
N PHE A 61 -0.87 3.77 9.14
CA PHE A 61 -1.92 4.34 8.30
C PHE A 61 -2.96 3.29 7.90
N LEU A 62 -2.51 2.05 7.62
CA LEU A 62 -3.36 1.02 7.06
C LEU A 62 -4.19 0.27 8.10
N LEU A 63 -3.74 0.10 9.34
CA LEU A 63 -4.44 -0.75 10.33
C LEU A 63 -5.88 -0.30 10.59
N ASN A 64 -6.12 1.01 10.69
CA ASN A 64 -7.46 1.55 10.89
C ASN A 64 -8.38 1.23 9.69
N VAL A 65 -7.87 1.46 8.47
CA VAL A 65 -8.61 1.20 7.23
C VAL A 65 -8.89 -0.29 7.06
N LEU A 66 -7.88 -1.13 7.30
CA LEU A 66 -8.03 -2.59 7.27
C LEU A 66 -9.05 -3.05 8.31
N SER A 67 -9.00 -2.53 9.54
CA SER A 67 -9.93 -2.92 10.61
C SER A 67 -11.37 -2.56 10.27
N ASN A 68 -11.60 -1.46 9.55
CA ASN A 68 -12.94 -1.03 9.14
C ASN A 68 -13.50 -1.89 7.99
N LEU A 69 -12.63 -2.34 7.07
CA LEU A 69 -13.05 -3.13 5.90
C LEU A 69 -13.10 -4.63 6.16
N ALA A 70 -12.40 -5.11 7.19
CA ALA A 70 -12.32 -6.53 7.50
C ALA A 70 -13.54 -7.02 8.27
N THR A 71 -14.02 -8.21 7.92
CA THR A 71 -14.86 -9.01 8.83
C THR A 71 -14.05 -9.50 10.02
N LYS A 72 -12.75 -9.79 9.80
CA LYS A 72 -11.83 -10.24 10.84
C LYS A 72 -10.38 -9.94 10.46
N ILE A 73 -9.57 -9.60 11.45
CA ILE A 73 -8.11 -9.50 11.31
C ILE A 73 -7.45 -10.45 12.30
N LYS A 74 -6.38 -11.13 11.86
CA LYS A 74 -5.50 -11.93 12.71
C LYS A 74 -4.04 -11.53 12.44
N PRO A 75 -3.46 -10.65 13.27
CA PRO A 75 -2.05 -10.32 13.16
C PRO A 75 -1.19 -11.42 13.81
N ILE A 76 -0.02 -11.67 13.22
CA ILE A 76 1.09 -12.43 13.80
C ILE A 76 2.18 -11.42 14.12
N ILE A 77 2.40 -11.19 15.41
CA ILE A 77 3.35 -10.22 15.93
C ILE A 77 4.47 -10.97 16.63
N ARG A 78 5.71 -10.58 16.35
CA ARG A 78 6.91 -11.07 17.03
C ARG A 78 7.85 -9.90 17.24
N ASP A 79 8.45 -9.79 18.42
CA ASP A 79 9.41 -8.74 18.74
C ASP A 79 8.88 -7.33 18.43
N ASN A 80 7.60 -7.11 18.76
CA ASN A 80 6.82 -5.89 18.50
C ASN A 80 6.66 -5.51 17.01
N GLN A 81 6.94 -6.43 16.10
CA GLN A 81 6.80 -6.24 14.66
C GLN A 81 5.70 -7.14 14.10
N ILE A 82 4.87 -6.57 13.23
CA ILE A 82 3.86 -7.34 12.49
C ILE A 82 4.58 -8.11 11.39
N ILE A 83 4.63 -9.43 11.51
CA ILE A 83 5.21 -10.31 10.49
C ILE A 83 4.20 -10.54 9.37
N ASP A 84 2.98 -10.90 9.75
CA ASP A 84 1.90 -11.27 8.85
C ASP A 84 0.59 -10.74 9.44
N LEU A 85 -0.24 -10.13 8.61
CA LEU A 85 -1.56 -9.70 9.00
C LEU A 85 -2.57 -10.34 8.07
N LYS A 86 -3.28 -11.33 8.61
CA LYS A 86 -4.32 -12.03 7.88
C LYS A 86 -5.61 -11.24 7.94
N PHE A 87 -6.05 -10.79 6.78
CA PHE A 87 -7.23 -9.96 6.56
C PHE A 87 -8.35 -10.81 5.96
N TYR A 88 -9.50 -10.85 6.60
CA TYR A 88 -10.68 -11.57 6.15
C TYR A 88 -11.78 -10.57 5.76
N PHE A 89 -12.42 -10.79 4.61
CA PHE A 89 -13.49 -9.93 4.13
C PHE A 89 -14.54 -10.74 3.36
N GLU A 90 -15.76 -10.23 3.32
CA GLU A 90 -16.82 -10.75 2.48
C GLU A 90 -16.83 -9.98 1.15
N ASN A 91 -17.10 -10.68 0.05
CA ASN A 91 -17.30 -10.05 -1.26
C ASN A 91 -18.68 -10.46 -1.77
N ASN A 92 -19.49 -9.43 -2.09
CA ASN A 92 -20.88 -9.54 -2.50
C ASN A 92 -21.09 -9.30 -4.01
N GLU A 93 -20.03 -9.27 -4.81
CA GLU A 93 -20.07 -8.84 -6.22
C GLU A 93 -21.04 -9.66 -7.11
N ASN A 94 -21.48 -10.85 -6.68
CA ASN A 94 -22.26 -11.75 -7.55
C ASN A 94 -23.59 -12.28 -6.98
N ASN A 95 -24.15 -11.72 -5.89
CA ASN A 95 -25.33 -12.28 -5.20
C ASN A 95 -25.21 -13.77 -4.79
N GLU A 96 -24.05 -14.39 -4.98
CA GLU A 96 -23.71 -15.74 -4.55
C GLU A 96 -23.20 -15.69 -3.11
N THR A 97 -23.95 -16.33 -2.20
CA THR A 97 -23.60 -16.69 -0.81
C THR A 97 -22.26 -16.18 -0.29
N ASN A 98 -22.31 -15.24 0.68
CA ASN A 98 -21.24 -14.71 1.53
C ASN A 98 -19.96 -15.55 1.54
N SER A 99 -19.17 -15.43 0.48
CA SER A 99 -17.93 -16.17 0.38
C SER A 99 -16.89 -15.39 1.17
N LEU A 100 -16.33 -16.03 2.19
CA LEU A 100 -15.26 -15.41 2.97
C LEU A 100 -13.95 -15.47 2.18
N TYR A 101 -13.39 -14.31 1.90
CA TYR A 101 -12.11 -14.12 1.23
C TYR A 101 -11.03 -13.72 2.22
N THR A 102 -9.78 -13.94 1.81
CA THR A 102 -8.60 -13.73 2.65
C THR A 102 -7.48 -13.08 1.87
N LEU A 103 -6.80 -12.12 2.50
CA LEU A 103 -5.54 -11.54 2.07
C LEU A 103 -4.51 -11.63 3.21
N TYR A 104 -3.24 -11.60 2.85
CA TYR A 104 -2.13 -11.63 3.80
C TYR A 104 -1.25 -10.41 3.55
N PHE A 105 -1.13 -9.50 4.51
CA PHE A 105 -0.20 -8.38 4.43
C PHE A 105 1.08 -8.74 5.17
N ARG A 106 2.23 -8.64 4.49
CA ARG A 106 3.53 -9.06 5.00
C ARG A 106 4.56 -7.96 4.92
N ASP A 107 5.44 -7.93 5.91
CA ASP A 107 6.60 -7.06 5.86
C ASP A 107 7.75 -7.74 5.09
N SER A 108 8.00 -7.25 3.89
CA SER A 108 9.11 -7.74 3.06
C SER A 108 10.48 -7.33 3.57
N TYR A 109 10.59 -6.33 4.46
CA TYR A 109 11.87 -5.96 5.06
C TYR A 109 12.45 -7.08 5.93
N LEU A 110 11.58 -7.90 6.54
CA LEU A 110 11.99 -9.09 7.30
C LEU A 110 12.63 -10.18 6.43
N LEU A 111 12.30 -10.21 5.14
CA LEU A 111 12.89 -11.14 4.17
C LEU A 111 14.13 -10.55 3.48
N LEU A 112 14.09 -9.25 3.20
CA LEU A 112 15.14 -8.50 2.51
C LEU A 112 15.56 -7.30 3.37
N PRO A 113 16.44 -7.49 4.37
CA PRO A 113 16.76 -6.49 5.40
C PRO A 113 17.74 -5.43 4.89
N SER A 114 17.32 -4.68 3.87
CA SER A 114 18.11 -3.60 3.29
C SER A 114 17.16 -2.59 2.66
N SER A 115 17.63 -1.36 2.44
CA SER A 115 16.81 -0.34 1.79
C SER A 115 16.52 -0.72 0.33
N LEU A 116 15.35 -0.32 -0.19
CA LEU A 116 14.98 -0.56 -1.59
C LEU A 116 16.06 -0.11 -2.60
N ASP A 117 16.78 1.00 -2.34
CA ASP A 117 17.88 1.46 -3.21
C ASP A 117 19.06 0.47 -3.22
N LYS A 118 19.45 -0.05 -2.05
CA LYS A 118 20.50 -1.06 -1.96
C LYS A 118 20.06 -2.36 -2.61
N LEU A 119 18.82 -2.78 -2.40
CA LEU A 119 18.25 -3.97 -3.03
C LEU A 119 18.23 -3.82 -4.56
N ALA A 120 17.81 -2.67 -5.07
CA ALA A 120 17.81 -2.41 -6.52
C ALA A 120 19.21 -2.55 -7.13
N LYS A 121 20.23 -2.01 -6.46
CA LYS A 121 21.63 -2.18 -6.87
C LYS A 121 22.08 -3.64 -6.83
N SER A 122 21.78 -4.36 -5.74
CA SER A 122 22.16 -5.76 -5.58
C SER A 122 21.49 -6.70 -6.58
N PHE A 123 20.22 -6.44 -6.94
CA PHE A 123 19.47 -7.23 -7.92
C PHE A 123 19.63 -6.73 -9.36
N ASN A 124 20.44 -5.68 -9.58
CA ASN A 124 20.64 -5.04 -10.87
C ASN A 124 19.31 -4.60 -11.53
N THR A 125 18.42 -3.99 -10.74
CA THR A 125 17.11 -3.48 -11.17
C THR A 125 17.07 -1.96 -11.15
N VAL A 126 15.94 -1.39 -11.59
CA VAL A 126 15.75 0.06 -11.68
C VAL A 126 15.91 0.69 -10.28
N PRO A 127 16.79 1.69 -10.13
CA PRO A 127 17.04 2.33 -8.86
C PRO A 127 15.82 3.12 -8.38
N LYS A 128 15.74 3.30 -7.06
CA LYS A 128 14.67 4.08 -6.43
C LYS A 128 14.75 5.56 -6.85
N GLY A 129 13.64 6.11 -7.33
CA GLY A 129 13.53 7.54 -7.62
C GLY A 129 13.55 8.43 -6.37
N ILE A 130 13.97 9.69 -6.53
CA ILE A 130 13.98 10.68 -5.46
C ILE A 130 12.63 11.39 -5.41
N PHE A 131 11.87 11.21 -4.33
CA PHE A 131 10.61 11.91 -4.14
C PHE A 131 10.84 13.33 -3.56
N PRO A 132 10.36 14.40 -4.23
CA PRO A 132 10.65 15.78 -3.84
C PRO A 132 9.75 16.25 -2.67
N TYR A 133 10.06 15.84 -1.44
CA TYR A 133 9.25 16.17 -0.25
C TYR A 133 9.01 17.67 -0.02
N LYS A 134 9.96 18.53 -0.43
CA LYS A 134 9.83 20.00 -0.29
C LYS A 134 8.73 20.57 -1.18
N PHE A 135 8.46 19.94 -2.32
CA PHE A 135 7.43 20.35 -3.27
C PHE A 135 6.03 20.26 -2.65
N ILE A 136 5.73 19.13 -2.02
CA ILE A 136 4.39 18.86 -1.43
C ILE A 136 4.09 19.74 -0.22
N ASN A 137 5.11 20.14 0.51
CA ASN A 137 4.93 21.01 1.66
C ASN A 137 4.88 22.50 1.28
N ASN A 138 5.01 22.84 -0.01
CA ASN A 138 4.98 24.23 -0.45
C ASN A 138 3.54 24.64 -0.77
N PRO A 139 2.92 25.54 0.01
CA PRO A 139 1.54 25.98 -0.22
C PRO A 139 1.37 26.77 -1.52
N LEU A 140 2.48 27.26 -2.12
CA LEU A 140 2.48 28.03 -3.35
C LEU A 140 2.47 27.16 -4.61
N ILE A 141 2.65 25.85 -4.48
CA ILE A 141 2.68 24.94 -5.63
C ILE A 141 1.41 24.09 -5.63
N LYS A 142 0.58 24.24 -6.67
CA LYS A 142 -0.51 23.31 -6.94
C LYS A 142 0.09 21.98 -7.41
N LEU A 143 -0.34 20.88 -6.81
CA LEU A 143 0.03 19.55 -7.28
C LEU A 143 -0.74 19.25 -8.57
N ASP A 144 -0.10 19.43 -9.71
CA ASP A 144 -0.63 18.95 -10.98
C ASP A 144 0.04 17.59 -11.27
N HIS A 145 -0.77 16.52 -11.36
CA HIS A 145 -0.28 15.13 -11.45
C HIS A 145 0.12 14.68 -12.87
N GLU A 146 0.37 15.61 -13.80
CA GLU A 146 0.97 15.27 -15.07
C GLU A 146 2.44 14.87 -14.85
N LEU A 147 2.64 13.59 -14.54
CA LEU A 147 3.96 13.00 -14.49
C LEU A 147 4.63 13.22 -15.86
N PRO A 148 5.86 13.79 -15.91
CA PRO A 148 6.58 13.90 -17.16
C PRO A 148 6.72 12.50 -17.75
N LYS A 149 6.21 12.33 -18.99
CA LYS A 149 6.36 11.10 -19.77
C LYS A 149 7.85 10.77 -19.86
N GLY A 150 8.33 9.85 -19.02
CA GLY A 150 9.74 9.43 -18.99
C GLY A 150 10.40 9.34 -17.61
N VAL A 151 9.73 9.69 -16.51
CA VAL A 151 10.31 9.54 -15.16
C VAL A 151 9.67 8.36 -14.44
N GLY A 152 10.52 7.40 -14.04
CA GLY A 152 10.12 6.13 -13.45
C GLY A 152 9.15 6.27 -12.28
N THR A 153 8.25 5.29 -12.20
CA THR A 153 7.22 5.13 -11.18
C THR A 153 7.73 5.50 -9.79
N PHE A 154 7.09 6.50 -9.18
CA PHE A 154 7.33 6.84 -7.77
C PHE A 154 6.69 5.76 -6.88
N LEU A 155 7.52 4.80 -6.46
CA LEU A 155 7.18 3.82 -5.43
C LEU A 155 7.73 4.30 -4.07
N ARG A 156 6.84 4.37 -3.09
CA ARG A 156 7.18 3.91 -1.74
C ARG A 156 6.86 2.44 -1.66
#